data_AF-A5JZU0-F1
#
_entry.id   AF-A5JZU0-F1
#
_cell.length_a   1.000
_cell.length_b   1.000
_cell.length_c   1.000
_cell.angle_alpha   90.00
_cell.angle_beta   90.00
_cell.angle_gamma   90.00
#
_symmetry.space_group_name_H-M   'P 1'
#
loop_
_entity.id
_entity.type
_entity.pdbx_description
1 polymer ?
#
loop_
_entity_poly.entity_id
_entity_poly.type
_entity_poly.pdbx_seq_one_letter_code
_entity_poly.pdbx_strand_id
1 'polypeptide(L)'
;MAGQSEKKRLKKASAFIVYASPFFTIFSLIYIIFAFYFRYNLITRNIFLLHCLLFFCYYYSIKNIHYGLTNGLNFTYYTDVLILSFVINLGLFYSFKFFYIYIVIPIYAIFKTLNFIFTNFLSSPLGAVDSSGKEDKAEKKKNKVVYKRVY
;
A
#
# COMPACT_ATOMS: atom_id res chain seq x y z
N MET A 1 12.10 -21.16 -23.10
CA MET A 1 10.86 -21.05 -22.29
C MET A 1 10.67 -19.62 -21.77
N ALA A 2 10.49 -18.65 -22.67
CA ALA A 2 10.13 -17.29 -22.29
C ALA A 2 8.68 -17.25 -21.79
N GLY A 3 8.38 -16.50 -20.72
CA GLY A 3 7.01 -16.29 -20.23
C GLY A 3 6.52 -17.20 -19.09
N GLN A 4 7.28 -18.21 -18.65
CA GLN A 4 6.89 -19.00 -17.48
C GLN A 4 6.87 -18.18 -16.18
N SER A 5 7.80 -17.23 -16.03
CA SER A 5 7.85 -16.31 -14.89
C SER A 5 6.63 -15.39 -14.85
N GLU A 6 6.22 -14.87 -15.99
CA GLU A 6 5.04 -14.01 -16.15
C GLU A 6 3.75 -14.78 -15.84
N LYS A 7 3.58 -15.99 -16.40
CA LYS A 7 2.43 -16.86 -16.09
C LYS A 7 2.35 -17.18 -14.59
N LYS A 8 3.47 -17.46 -13.93
CA LYS A 8 3.53 -17.66 -12.47
C LYS A 8 3.12 -16.41 -11.70
N ARG A 9 3.55 -15.23 -12.16
CA ARG A 9 3.23 -13.93 -11.53
C ARG A 9 1.75 -13.58 -11.65
N LEU A 10 1.16 -13.72 -12.83
CA LEU A 10 -0.27 -13.48 -13.07
C LEU A 10 -1.14 -14.44 -12.24
N LYS A 11 -0.76 -15.72 -12.15
CA LYS A 11 -1.45 -16.70 -11.29
C LYS A 11 -1.39 -16.32 -9.81
N LYS A 12 -0.28 -15.74 -9.33
CA LYS A 12 -0.19 -15.20 -7.96
C LYS A 12 -1.06 -13.96 -7.78
N ALA A 13 -1.09 -13.05 -8.76
CA ALA A 13 -1.89 -11.84 -8.72
C ALA A 13 -3.39 -12.15 -8.63
N SER A 14 -3.87 -13.12 -9.43
CA SER A 14 -5.27 -13.56 -9.43
C SER A 14 -5.64 -14.29 -8.14
N ALA A 15 -4.78 -15.20 -7.65
CA ALA A 15 -5.01 -15.84 -6.36
C ALA A 15 -5.07 -14.81 -5.23
N PHE A 16 -4.13 -13.85 -5.20
CA PHE A 16 -4.08 -12.82 -4.17
C PHE A 16 -5.37 -12.00 -4.10
N ILE A 17 -5.88 -11.49 -5.23
CA ILE A 17 -7.09 -10.66 -5.21
C ILE A 17 -8.33 -11.46 -4.78
N VAL A 18 -8.42 -12.73 -5.19
CA VAL A 18 -9.53 -13.62 -4.85
C VAL A 18 -9.57 -13.92 -3.35
N TYR A 19 -8.41 -14.05 -2.68
CA TYR A 19 -8.39 -14.33 -1.23
C TYR A 19 -8.35 -13.07 -0.37
N ALA A 20 -7.55 -12.07 -0.73
CA ALA A 20 -7.35 -10.87 0.09
C ALA A 20 -8.62 -10.01 0.14
N SER A 21 -9.28 -9.76 -1.00
CA SER A 21 -10.46 -8.90 -1.06
C SER A 21 -11.60 -9.36 -0.12
N PRO A 22 -12.07 -10.62 -0.18
CA PRO A 22 -13.13 -11.07 0.72
C PRO A 22 -12.64 -11.16 2.17
N PHE A 23 -11.39 -11.57 2.43
CA PHE A 23 -10.86 -11.66 3.78
C PHE A 23 -10.92 -10.30 4.51
N PHE A 24 -10.36 -9.24 3.92
CA PHE A 24 -10.35 -7.92 4.55
C PHE A 24 -11.75 -7.30 4.62
N THR A 25 -12.62 -7.59 3.65
CA THR A 25 -14.01 -7.13 3.67
C THR A 25 -14.79 -7.78 4.82
N ILE A 26 -14.74 -9.12 4.94
CA ILE A 26 -15.42 -9.86 6.01
C ILE A 26 -14.88 -9.42 7.37
N PHE A 27 -13.56 -9.29 7.50
CA PHE A 27 -12.93 -8.87 8.75
C PHE A 27 -13.39 -7.46 9.18
N SER A 28 -13.47 -6.53 8.23
CA SER A 28 -14.00 -5.18 8.50
C SER A 28 -15.47 -5.20 8.92
N LEU A 29 -16.30 -6.08 8.34
CA LEU A 29 -17.71 -6.21 8.71
C LEU A 29 -17.88 -6.78 10.13
N ILE A 30 -17.06 -7.76 10.51
CA ILE A 30 -17.06 -8.33 11.87
C ILE A 30 -16.83 -7.24 12.92
N TYR A 31 -15.88 -6.32 12.67
CA TYR A 31 -15.66 -5.21 13.58
C TYR A 31 -16.89 -4.29 13.69
N ILE A 32 -17.56 -3.99 12.57
CA ILE A 32 -18.77 -3.13 12.58
C ILE A 32 -19.87 -3.77 13.43
N ILE A 33 -20.07 -5.08 13.29
CA ILE A 33 -21.01 -5.85 14.10
C ILE A 33 -20.60 -5.78 15.58
N PHE A 34 -19.32 -6.02 15.90
CA PHE A 34 -18.81 -5.91 17.27
C PHE A 34 -19.04 -4.53 17.88
N ALA A 35 -18.74 -3.45 17.14
CA ALA A 35 -18.95 -2.09 17.59
C ALA A 35 -20.42 -1.78 17.84
N PHE A 36 -21.32 -2.30 16.98
CA PHE A 36 -22.77 -2.17 17.13
C PHE A 36 -23.27 -2.77 18.44
N TYR A 37 -22.85 -4.00 18.77
CA TYR A 37 -23.32 -4.71 19.96
C TYR A 37 -22.67 -4.21 21.27
N PHE A 38 -21.36 -3.93 21.26
CA PHE A 38 -20.62 -3.68 22.51
C PHE A 38 -20.37 -2.20 22.82
N ARG A 39 -20.49 -1.29 21.83
CA ARG A 39 -20.09 0.12 22.00
C ARG A 39 -21.03 1.11 21.31
N TYR A 40 -22.34 0.89 21.45
CA TYR A 40 -23.39 1.71 20.85
C TYR A 40 -23.23 3.23 21.13
N ASN A 41 -22.86 3.64 22.34
CA ASN A 41 -22.63 5.06 22.69
C ASN A 41 -21.42 5.69 21.97
N LEU A 42 -20.48 4.90 21.46
CA LEU A 42 -19.26 5.39 20.80
C LEU A 42 -19.49 5.61 19.28
N ILE A 43 -20.54 5.00 18.71
CA ILE A 43 -20.83 4.95 17.27
C ILE A 43 -21.11 6.32 16.66
N THR A 44 -21.66 7.26 17.43
CA THR A 44 -22.51 8.32 16.88
C THR A 44 -21.82 9.52 16.25
N ARG A 45 -20.48 9.62 16.19
CA ARG A 45 -19.86 10.75 15.48
C ARG A 45 -18.69 10.45 14.57
N ASN A 46 -17.71 9.67 15.01
CA ASN A 46 -16.46 9.50 14.25
C ASN A 46 -16.24 8.06 13.75
N ILE A 47 -16.75 7.03 14.43
CA ILE A 47 -16.40 5.62 14.15
C ILE A 47 -16.77 5.20 12.72
N PHE A 48 -17.93 5.62 12.22
CA PHE A 48 -18.36 5.29 10.87
C PHE A 48 -17.40 5.86 9.81
N LEU A 49 -17.02 7.14 9.93
CA LEU A 49 -16.05 7.77 9.04
C LEU A 49 -14.69 7.05 9.12
N LEU A 50 -14.23 6.74 10.33
CA LEU A 50 -12.99 6.01 10.55
C LEU A 50 -13.03 4.60 9.92
N HIS A 51 -14.20 3.95 9.93
CA HIS A 51 -14.43 2.66 9.27
C HIS A 51 -14.39 2.76 7.75
N CYS A 52 -15.07 3.75 7.18
CA CYS A 52 -15.02 4.02 5.76
C CYS A 52 -13.58 4.29 5.30
N LEU A 53 -12.81 5.03 6.10
CA LEU A 53 -11.41 5.34 5.82
C LEU A 53 -10.52 4.08 5.88
N LEU A 54 -10.76 3.19 6.85
CA LEU A 54 -10.04 1.93 6.97
C LEU A 54 -10.36 0.98 5.80
N PHE A 55 -11.65 0.88 5.44
CA PHE A 55 -12.11 0.11 4.30
C PHE A 55 -11.53 0.64 2.98
N PHE A 56 -11.52 1.96 2.80
CA PHE A 56 -10.92 2.62 1.65
C PHE A 56 -9.43 2.27 1.52
N CYS A 57 -8.68 2.28 2.63
CA CYS A 57 -7.26 1.98 2.60
C CYS A 57 -6.98 0.51 2.31
N TYR A 58 -7.79 -0.43 2.82
CA TYR A 58 -7.72 -1.83 2.41
C TYR A 58 -7.97 -1.99 0.92
N TYR A 59 -9.07 -1.43 0.41
CA TYR A 59 -9.42 -1.50 -1.00
C TYR A 59 -8.29 -0.92 -1.88
N TYR A 60 -7.79 0.26 -1.52
CA TYR A 60 -6.71 0.93 -2.25
C TYR A 60 -5.41 0.13 -2.22
N SER A 61 -5.01 -0.39 -1.06
CA SER A 61 -3.79 -1.19 -0.91
C SER A 61 -3.86 -2.49 -1.69
N ILE A 62 -4.98 -3.22 -1.59
CA ILE A 62 -5.20 -4.48 -2.32
C ILE A 62 -5.15 -4.24 -3.84
N LYS A 63 -5.80 -3.18 -4.33
CA LYS A 63 -5.80 -2.82 -5.75
C LYS A 63 -4.39 -2.50 -6.26
N ASN A 64 -3.61 -1.73 -5.50
CA ASN A 64 -2.23 -1.39 -5.86
C ASN A 64 -1.27 -2.59 -5.77
N ILE A 65 -1.44 -3.48 -4.78
CA ILE A 65 -0.68 -4.73 -4.69
C ILE A 65 -0.99 -5.63 -5.90
N HIS A 66 -2.27 -5.77 -6.26
CA HIS A 66 -2.67 -6.54 -7.43
C HIS A 66 -2.08 -5.94 -8.73
N TYR A 67 -2.15 -4.61 -8.89
CA TYR A 67 -1.53 -3.93 -10.03
C TYR A 67 0.00 -4.12 -10.06
N GLY A 68 0.67 -3.99 -8.92
CA GLY A 68 2.11 -4.20 -8.80
C GLY A 68 2.52 -5.65 -9.11
N LEU A 69 1.76 -6.63 -8.63
CA LEU A 69 1.94 -8.03 -8.98
C LEU A 69 1.74 -8.27 -10.47
N THR A 70 0.68 -7.75 -11.08
CA THR A 70 0.39 -7.96 -12.52
C THR A 70 1.50 -7.40 -13.40
N ASN A 71 1.96 -6.18 -13.12
CA ASN A 71 2.97 -5.47 -13.91
C ASN A 71 4.42 -5.75 -13.50
N GLY A 72 4.65 -6.47 -12.39
CA GLY A 72 5.99 -6.72 -11.86
C GLY A 72 6.66 -5.47 -11.25
N LEU A 73 5.86 -4.53 -10.74
CA LEU A 73 6.32 -3.32 -10.06
C LEU A 73 6.51 -3.60 -8.56
N ASN A 74 7.26 -2.74 -7.87
CA ASN A 74 7.39 -2.82 -6.41
C ASN A 74 6.07 -2.43 -5.73
N PHE A 75 5.59 -3.28 -4.83
CA PHE A 75 4.35 -3.06 -4.08
C PHE A 75 4.54 -3.14 -2.55
N THR A 76 5.79 -3.21 -2.07
CA THR A 76 6.14 -3.34 -0.64
C THR A 76 5.44 -2.30 0.23
N TYR A 77 5.44 -1.04 -0.20
CA TYR A 77 4.75 0.04 0.52
C TYR A 77 3.26 -0.26 0.75
N TYR A 78 2.55 -0.74 -0.27
CA TYR A 78 1.13 -1.06 -0.15
C TYR A 78 0.90 -2.30 0.73
N THR A 79 1.83 -3.26 0.71
CA THR A 79 1.81 -4.40 1.63
C THR A 79 2.00 -3.96 3.08
N ASP A 80 2.93 -3.04 3.35
CA ASP A 80 3.15 -2.51 4.69
C ASP A 80 1.92 -1.76 5.20
N VAL A 81 1.31 -0.92 4.34
CA VAL A 81 0.07 -0.21 4.66
C VAL A 81 -1.08 -1.18 4.92
N LEU A 82 -1.19 -2.26 4.13
CA LEU A 82 -2.21 -3.30 4.33
C LEU A 82 -2.03 -4.03 5.67
N ILE A 83 -0.81 -4.43 6.02
CA ILE A 83 -0.48 -5.10 7.29
C ILE A 83 -0.71 -4.16 8.47
N LEU A 84 -0.26 -2.91 8.37
CA LEU A 84 -0.46 -1.91 9.42
C LEU A 84 -1.96 -1.65 9.66
N SER A 85 -2.74 -1.54 8.59
CA SER A 85 -4.19 -1.39 8.67
C SER A 85 -4.85 -2.59 9.36
N PHE A 86 -4.37 -3.80 9.09
CA PHE A 86 -4.81 -5.03 9.76
C PHE A 86 -4.52 -5.04 11.26
N VAL A 87 -3.29 -4.70 11.65
CA VAL A 87 -2.89 -4.61 13.06
C VAL A 87 -3.71 -3.57 13.81
N ILE A 88 -4.00 -2.43 13.18
CA ILE A 88 -4.85 -1.40 13.78
C ILE A 88 -6.28 -1.90 13.94
N ASN A 89 -6.84 -2.59 12.93
CA ASN A 89 -8.18 -3.17 13.04
C ASN A 89 -8.27 -4.18 14.20
N LEU A 90 -7.26 -5.04 14.37
CA LEU A 90 -7.15 -5.90 15.54
C LEU A 90 -7.07 -5.12 16.86
N GLY A 91 -6.25 -4.06 16.91
CA GLY A 91 -6.11 -3.20 18.08
C GLY A 91 -7.41 -2.47 18.46
N LEU A 92 -8.25 -2.13 17.47
CA LEU A 92 -9.53 -1.45 17.70
C LEU A 92 -10.52 -2.30 18.51
N PHE A 93 -10.43 -3.64 18.46
CA PHE A 93 -11.25 -4.51 19.32
C PHE A 93 -10.93 -4.28 20.81
N TYR A 94 -9.68 -3.92 21.13
CA TYR A 94 -9.23 -3.67 22.50
C TYR A 94 -9.39 -2.20 22.91
N SER A 95 -8.98 -1.25 22.06
CA SER A 95 -9.00 0.17 22.40
C SER A 95 -9.10 1.10 21.19
N PHE A 96 -9.88 2.17 21.32
CA PHE A 96 -10.00 3.22 20.30
C PHE A 96 -8.71 4.02 20.09
N LYS A 97 -7.79 3.97 21.07
CA LYS A 97 -6.51 4.67 20.98
C LYS A 97 -5.63 4.17 19.82
N PHE A 98 -5.84 2.94 19.35
CA PHE A 98 -5.13 2.40 18.19
C PHE A 98 -5.43 3.16 16.90
N PHE A 99 -6.54 3.91 16.84
CA PHE A 99 -6.82 4.75 15.70
C PHE A 99 -5.82 5.91 15.54
N TYR A 100 -5.19 6.39 16.62
CA TYR A 100 -4.17 7.44 16.52
C TYR A 100 -2.93 6.99 15.74
N ILE A 101 -2.63 5.69 15.75
CA ILE A 101 -1.56 5.11 14.92
C ILE A 101 -1.90 5.24 13.44
N TYR A 102 -3.19 5.19 13.10
CA TYR A 102 -3.67 5.32 11.74
C TYR A 102 -3.43 6.71 11.15
N ILE A 103 -3.26 7.75 11.98
CA ILE A 103 -2.94 9.13 11.54
C ILE A 103 -1.53 9.21 10.93
N VAL A 104 -0.64 8.28 11.25
CA VAL A 104 0.71 8.25 10.66
C VAL A 104 0.67 8.02 9.14
N ILE A 105 -0.29 7.22 8.66
CA ILE A 105 -0.46 6.89 7.23
C ILE A 105 -0.78 8.15 6.39
N PRO A 106 -1.83 8.95 6.68
CA PRO A 106 -2.11 10.17 5.94
C PRO A 106 -1.03 11.25 6.15
N ILE A 107 -0.40 11.35 7.33
CA ILE A 107 0.73 12.28 7.53
C ILE A 107 1.89 11.93 6.58
N TYR A 108 2.26 10.66 6.47
CA TYR A 108 3.32 10.23 5.56
C TYR A 108 2.94 10.44 4.09
N ALA A 109 1.68 10.20 3.72
CA ALA A 109 1.18 10.47 2.39
C ALA A 109 1.25 11.97 2.05
N ILE A 110 0.84 12.85 2.97
CA ILE A 110 0.95 14.30 2.82
C ILE A 110 2.42 14.70 2.67
N PHE A 111 3.31 14.21 3.52
CA PHE A 111 4.75 14.48 3.43
C PHE A 111 5.32 14.09 2.06
N LYS A 112 4.98 12.90 1.55
CA LYS A 112 5.44 12.42 0.24
C LYS A 112 4.89 13.26 -0.91
N THR A 113 3.63 13.67 -0.82
CA THR A 113 2.97 14.49 -1.85
C THR A 113 3.51 15.91 -1.86
N LEU A 114 3.75 16.49 -0.67
CA LEU A 114 4.43 17.77 -0.53
C LEU A 114 5.84 17.69 -1.12
N ASN A 115 6.62 16.66 -0.78
CA ASN A 115 7.96 16.49 -1.31
C ASN A 115 7.94 16.39 -2.85
N PHE A 116 6.99 15.65 -3.42
CA PHE A 116 6.79 15.58 -4.87
C PHE A 116 6.44 16.94 -5.51
N ILE A 117 5.59 17.74 -4.85
CA ILE A 117 5.27 19.10 -5.32
C ILE A 117 6.51 20.01 -5.24
N PHE A 118 7.27 19.94 -4.14
CA PHE A 118 8.51 20.72 -4.00
C PHE A 118 9.57 20.35 -5.04
N THR A 119 9.76 19.05 -5.31
CA THR A 119 10.74 18.58 -6.29
C THR A 119 10.31 18.81 -7.73
N ASN A 120 9.02 18.73 -8.06
CA ASN A 120 8.58 18.77 -9.46
C ASN A 120 8.01 20.13 -9.89
N PHE A 121 7.47 20.92 -8.96
CA PHE A 121 6.86 22.21 -9.27
C PHE A 121 7.67 23.42 -8.79
N LEU A 122 8.42 23.30 -7.68
CA LEU A 122 9.28 24.39 -7.20
C LEU A 122 10.75 24.28 -7.64
N SER A 123 11.15 23.14 -8.18
CA SER A 123 12.54 22.89 -8.60
C SER A 123 12.67 22.81 -10.12
N SER A 124 12.54 23.94 -10.84
CA SER A 124 13.43 24.25 -11.99
C SER A 124 13.15 25.65 -12.59
N PRO A 125 14.16 26.39 -13.13
CA PRO A 125 15.55 25.97 -13.36
C PRO A 125 16.58 26.99 -12.81
N LEU A 126 17.35 26.63 -11.79
CA LEU A 126 18.73 27.12 -11.62
C LEU A 126 19.44 26.25 -10.58
N GLY A 127 20.51 25.57 -10.99
CA GLY A 127 21.46 24.93 -10.07
C GLY A 127 21.30 23.42 -9.92
N ALA A 128 21.87 22.69 -10.88
CA ALA A 128 22.35 21.35 -10.63
C ALA A 128 23.45 21.39 -9.55
N VAL A 129 23.28 20.69 -8.41
CA VAL A 129 24.36 20.00 -7.68
C VAL A 129 23.75 18.85 -6.86
N ASP A 130 24.08 17.63 -7.29
CA ASP A 130 24.22 16.38 -6.53
C ASP A 130 23.08 15.82 -5.67
N SER A 131 22.18 15.07 -6.31
CA SER A 131 21.63 13.83 -5.71
C SER A 131 21.22 12.74 -6.71
N SER A 132 21.44 12.93 -8.03
CA SER A 132 21.11 11.93 -9.06
C SER A 132 22.14 10.80 -9.25
N GLY A 133 23.35 10.94 -8.69
CA GLY A 133 24.46 10.02 -8.96
C GLY A 133 24.38 8.63 -8.30
N LYS A 134 23.50 8.42 -7.31
CA LYS A 134 23.39 7.13 -6.58
C LYS A 134 22.28 6.21 -7.11
N GLU A 135 21.20 6.76 -7.66
CA GLU A 135 20.09 5.96 -8.18
C GLU A 135 20.41 5.41 -9.59
N ASP A 136 21.03 6.22 -10.45
CA ASP A 136 21.39 5.82 -11.82
C ASP A 136 22.44 4.70 -11.89
N LYS A 137 23.33 4.61 -10.89
CA LYS A 137 24.32 3.52 -10.80
C LYS A 137 23.70 2.21 -10.31
N ALA A 138 22.60 2.27 -9.55
CA ALA A 138 21.88 1.09 -9.09
C ALA A 138 21.00 0.49 -10.20
N GLU A 139 20.41 1.33 -11.07
CA GLU A 139 19.65 0.88 -12.24
C GLU A 139 20.55 0.27 -13.34
N LYS A 140 21.69 0.90 -13.65
CA LYS A 140 22.63 0.37 -14.65
C LYS A 140 23.28 -0.96 -14.24
N LYS A 141 23.35 -1.28 -12.94
CA LYS A 141 23.79 -2.60 -12.45
C LYS A 141 22.73 -3.69 -12.60
N LYS A 142 21.43 -3.36 -12.66
CA LYS A 142 20.35 -4.34 -12.84
C LYS A 142 20.09 -4.70 -14.31
N ASN A 143 20.41 -3.81 -15.26
CA ASN A 143 20.22 -4.05 -16.69
C ASN A 143 21.40 -4.73 -17.41
N LYS A 144 22.48 -5.09 -16.71
CA LYS A 144 23.58 -5.88 -17.30
C LYS A 144 23.26 -7.38 -17.24
N VAL A 145 22.11 -7.77 -17.78
CA VAL A 145 21.82 -9.18 -18.10
C VAL A 145 22.56 -9.49 -19.40
N VAL A 146 23.57 -10.34 -19.28
CA VAL A 146 24.44 -10.81 -20.36
C VAL A 146 23.60 -11.51 -21.43
N TYR A 147 23.50 -10.92 -22.63
CA TYR A 147 23.11 -11.66 -23.82
C TYR A 147 24.24 -12.63 -24.18
N LYS A 148 24.09 -13.90 -23.80
CA LYS A 148 24.96 -14.97 -24.31
C LYS A 148 24.48 -15.29 -25.73
N ARG A 149 25.21 -14.81 -26.76
CA ARG A 149 25.07 -15.33 -28.12
C ARG A 149 25.46 -16.80 -28.10
N VAL A 150 24.57 -17.67 -28.55
CA VAL A 150 24.85 -19.08 -28.84
C VAL A 150 25.04 -19.17 -30.35
N TYR A 151 26.21 -19.63 -30.77
CA TYR A 151 26.46 -20.12 -32.13
C TYR A 151 25.83 -21.50 -32.29
#